data_AF-A0A673G8E6-F1
#
_entry.id   AF-A0A673G8E6-F1
#
_cell.length_a   1.000
_cell.length_b   1.000
_cell.length_c   1.000
_cell.angle_alpha   90.00
_cell.angle_beta   90.00
_cell.angle_gamma   90.00
#
_symmetry.space_group_name_H-M   'P 1'
#
loop_
_entity.id
_entity.type
_entity.pdbx_description
1 polymer ?
#
loop_
_entity_poly.entity_id
_entity_poly.type
_entity_poly.pdbx_seq_one_letter_code
_entity_poly.pdbx_strand_id
1 'polypeptide(L)'
;MHTVTFAVLVLSIRSFEEGNRTQECEECVPELCLLPLGCRAGLVQDSCGCCSQCANLEGQTCDLGQRNVYGLCGENLECKLDRSDGADGEEPEAQCVCLSQKPLCGSDGQTYMNTCKYKEAATVKSFEKVTLVLRNVSYFPIIKVPPHNLVNATGSSIAFLCEVFAFPMALVEWRKDGKEVILPGDDPHVSVQSRGGPQKYELSSWLQIEEASQMDSGTYRCIARNELGHVSATAILGVLPPGKRYTLSCNGLQ
;
A
#
# COMPACT_ATOMS: atom_id res chain seq x y z
N MET A 1 29.42 72.95 -44.87
CA MET A 1 29.36 72.84 -43.39
C MET A 1 28.20 71.94 -43.04
N HIS A 2 28.49 70.87 -42.30
CA HIS A 2 27.66 70.15 -41.32
C HIS A 2 28.06 68.67 -41.33
N THR A 3 29.02 68.39 -40.45
CA THR A 3 29.42 67.06 -39.99
C THR A 3 28.24 66.39 -39.30
N VAL A 4 27.89 65.19 -39.73
CA VAL A 4 26.89 64.35 -39.03
C VAL A 4 27.62 63.19 -38.40
N THR A 5 27.81 63.27 -37.09
CA THR A 5 28.37 62.24 -36.23
C THR A 5 27.22 61.33 -35.79
N PHE A 6 27.16 60.08 -36.24
CA PHE A 6 26.23 59.09 -35.69
C PHE A 6 26.98 58.17 -34.72
N ALA A 7 26.63 58.30 -33.44
CA ALA A 7 27.13 57.48 -32.35
C ALA A 7 26.59 56.05 -32.45
N VAL A 8 27.48 55.08 -32.23
CA VAL A 8 27.14 53.66 -32.11
C VAL A 8 26.37 53.45 -30.80
N LEU A 9 25.09 53.13 -30.89
CA LEU A 9 24.28 52.74 -29.73
C LEU A 9 24.64 51.29 -29.36
N VAL A 10 25.38 51.13 -28.28
CA VAL A 10 25.60 49.83 -27.63
C VAL A 10 24.27 49.43 -26.97
N LEU A 11 23.57 48.45 -27.55
CA LEU A 11 22.43 47.81 -26.90
C LEU A 11 22.99 46.97 -25.74
N SER A 12 22.79 47.44 -24.51
CA SER A 12 23.06 46.67 -23.30
C SER A 12 22.24 45.37 -23.32
N ILE A 13 22.94 44.25 -23.42
CA ILE A 13 22.40 42.92 -23.15
C ILE A 13 22.05 42.91 -21.65
N ARG A 14 20.77 42.97 -21.30
CA ARG A 14 20.34 42.69 -19.93
C ARG A 14 20.53 41.20 -19.69
N SER A 15 21.47 40.91 -18.79
CA SER A 15 21.66 39.65 -18.11
C SER A 15 20.32 39.05 -17.67
N PHE A 16 20.10 37.79 -18.06
CA PHE A 16 19.01 36.96 -17.56
C PHE A 16 19.37 36.60 -16.11
N GLU A 17 18.80 37.33 -15.15
CA GLU A 17 18.84 36.92 -13.75
C GLU A 17 18.01 35.64 -13.61
N GLU A 18 18.61 34.59 -13.02
CA GLU A 18 17.93 33.40 -12.57
C GLU A 18 16.94 33.79 -11.46
N GLY A 19 15.73 34.16 -11.88
CA GLY A 19 14.63 34.47 -10.99
C GLY A 19 14.20 33.22 -10.24
N ASN A 20 14.45 33.23 -8.93
CA ASN A 20 13.77 32.44 -7.93
C ASN A 20 12.25 32.57 -8.14
N ARG A 21 11.61 31.59 -8.80
CA ARG A 21 10.16 31.56 -9.03
C ARG A 21 9.47 31.22 -7.71
N THR A 22 9.27 32.21 -6.86
CA THR A 22 8.06 32.24 -6.05
C THR A 22 6.90 32.22 -7.03
N GLN A 23 6.09 31.16 -7.00
CA GLN A 23 4.92 31.04 -7.86
C GLN A 23 3.89 32.08 -7.41
N GLU A 24 4.04 33.31 -7.90
CA GLU A 24 3.08 34.38 -7.65
C GLU A 24 1.80 34.02 -8.39
N CYS A 25 0.75 33.72 -7.63
CA CYS A 25 -0.56 33.46 -8.17
C CYS A 25 -1.14 34.76 -8.74
N GLU A 26 -1.69 34.66 -9.95
CA GLU A 26 -2.46 35.74 -10.55
C GLU A 26 -3.79 35.96 -9.80
N GLU A 27 -4.42 37.11 -10.04
CA GLU A 27 -5.72 37.41 -9.45
C GLU A 27 -6.76 36.37 -9.89
N CYS A 28 -7.45 35.79 -8.92
CA CYS A 28 -8.41 34.72 -9.18
C CYS A 28 -9.65 35.25 -9.91
N VAL A 29 -9.98 34.64 -11.06
CA VAL A 29 -11.20 34.91 -11.82
C VAL A 29 -12.06 33.63 -11.86
N PRO A 30 -12.97 33.43 -10.88
CA PRO A 30 -13.71 32.17 -10.72
C PRO A 30 -14.55 31.75 -11.92
N GLU A 31 -15.05 32.73 -12.70
CA GLU A 31 -15.90 32.49 -13.87
C GLU A 31 -15.16 31.78 -15.01
N LEU A 32 -13.82 31.80 -15.01
CA LEU A 32 -12.99 31.10 -15.99
C LEU A 32 -12.68 29.65 -15.56
N CYS A 33 -13.06 29.25 -14.35
CA CYS A 33 -12.82 27.91 -13.85
C CYS A 33 -13.73 26.89 -14.57
N LEU A 34 -13.13 25.80 -15.01
CA LEU A 34 -13.88 24.65 -15.49
C LEU A 34 -14.55 23.93 -14.32
N LEU A 35 -15.80 23.49 -14.49
CA LEU A 35 -16.52 22.70 -13.50
C LEU A 35 -16.07 21.24 -13.55
N PRO A 36 -15.42 20.71 -12.50
CA PRO A 36 -14.99 19.33 -12.48
C PRO A 36 -16.21 18.40 -12.31
N LEU A 37 -16.29 17.34 -13.11
CA LEU A 37 -17.36 16.36 -13.04
C LEU A 37 -16.80 14.99 -12.65
N GLY A 38 -17.54 14.26 -11.81
CA GLY A 38 -17.20 12.88 -11.45
C GLY A 38 -16.00 12.72 -10.52
N CYS A 39 -15.66 13.73 -9.72
CA CYS A 39 -14.53 13.68 -8.80
C CYS A 39 -14.79 12.75 -7.60
N ARG A 40 -14.32 11.50 -7.72
CA ARG A 40 -14.57 10.43 -6.74
C ARG A 40 -13.94 10.65 -5.36
N ALA A 41 -12.84 11.39 -5.30
CA ALA A 41 -12.16 11.77 -4.05
C ALA A 41 -12.61 13.15 -3.54
N GLY A 42 -13.64 13.75 -4.15
CA GLY A 42 -14.07 15.12 -3.87
C GLY A 42 -13.28 16.17 -4.63
N LEU A 43 -13.46 17.41 -4.23
CA LEU A 43 -12.85 18.58 -4.85
C LEU A 43 -11.78 19.16 -3.92
N VAL A 44 -10.68 19.59 -4.53
CA VAL A 44 -9.61 20.38 -3.90
C VAL A 44 -9.47 21.69 -4.67
N GLN A 45 -8.90 22.71 -4.05
CA GLN A 45 -8.53 23.91 -4.78
C GLN A 45 -7.17 23.71 -5.47
N ASP A 46 -6.95 24.43 -6.57
CA ASP A 46 -5.63 24.52 -7.19
C ASP A 46 -4.58 25.11 -6.22
N SER A 47 -3.30 25.11 -6.62
CA SER A 47 -2.20 25.65 -5.80
C SER A 47 -2.36 27.12 -5.41
N CYS A 48 -3.21 27.85 -6.13
CA CYS A 48 -3.49 29.26 -5.91
C CYS A 48 -4.79 29.51 -5.13
N GLY A 49 -5.54 28.45 -4.78
CA GLY A 49 -6.80 28.54 -4.07
C GLY A 49 -7.96 29.05 -4.93
N CYS A 50 -7.82 29.10 -6.27
CA CYS A 50 -8.79 29.74 -7.15
C CYS A 50 -9.85 28.75 -7.67
N CYS A 51 -9.43 27.82 -8.53
CA CYS A 51 -10.35 26.89 -9.18
C CYS A 51 -10.47 25.58 -8.40
N SER A 52 -11.67 24.99 -8.44
CA SER A 52 -11.88 23.61 -7.95
C SER A 52 -11.34 22.61 -8.97
N GLN A 53 -10.68 21.57 -8.49
CA GLN A 53 -10.15 20.46 -9.28
C GLN A 53 -10.51 19.12 -8.61
N CYS A 54 -10.54 18.04 -9.38
CA CYS A 54 -10.69 16.71 -8.78
C CYS A 54 -9.47 16.39 -7.93
N ALA A 55 -9.72 15.90 -6.72
CA ALA A 55 -8.65 15.46 -5.83
C ALA A 55 -8.14 14.06 -6.21
N ASN A 56 -6.90 13.76 -5.79
CA ASN A 56 -6.30 12.45 -5.95
C ASN A 56 -6.89 11.41 -4.99
N LEU A 57 -7.04 10.19 -5.50
CA LEU A 57 -7.57 9.00 -4.83
C LEU A 57 -6.49 8.29 -4.00
N GLU A 58 -6.92 7.40 -3.09
CA GLU A 58 -5.99 6.54 -2.35
C GLU A 58 -5.12 5.70 -3.31
N GLY A 59 -3.79 5.77 -3.13
CA GLY A 59 -2.77 5.12 -3.94
C GLY A 59 -2.26 5.93 -5.14
N GLN A 60 -2.84 7.09 -5.44
CA GLN A 60 -2.32 7.98 -6.49
C GLN A 60 -1.17 8.85 -5.97
N THR A 61 -0.24 9.19 -6.86
CA THR A 61 0.86 10.10 -6.58
C THR A 61 0.36 11.49 -6.19
N CYS A 62 1.06 12.15 -5.28
CA CYS A 62 0.69 13.48 -4.78
C CYS A 62 1.91 14.34 -4.48
N ASP A 63 1.72 15.65 -4.44
CA ASP A 63 2.80 16.58 -4.13
C ASP A 63 2.95 16.84 -2.62
N LEU A 64 4.19 16.78 -2.13
CA LEU A 64 4.55 17.23 -0.79
C LEU A 64 5.00 18.70 -0.84
N GLY A 65 4.22 19.60 -0.24
CA GLY A 65 4.55 21.02 -0.13
C GLY A 65 4.05 21.87 -1.29
N GLN A 66 4.90 22.74 -1.85
CA GLN A 66 4.52 23.75 -2.86
C GLN A 66 4.71 23.28 -4.31
N ARG A 67 5.12 22.03 -4.53
CA ARG A 67 5.11 21.46 -5.88
C ARG A 67 3.65 21.24 -6.29
N ASN A 68 3.30 21.57 -7.54
CA ASN A 68 1.97 21.36 -8.09
C ASN A 68 2.11 20.63 -9.43
N VAL A 69 2.58 19.38 -9.38
CA VAL A 69 2.83 18.50 -10.52
C VAL A 69 1.81 17.37 -10.53
N TYR A 70 1.63 16.70 -9.41
CA TYR A 70 0.74 15.55 -9.25
C TYR A 70 -0.60 15.90 -8.60
N GLY A 71 -0.71 17.04 -7.92
CA GLY A 71 -1.94 17.53 -7.30
C GLY A 71 -2.12 17.09 -5.85
N LEU A 72 -3.28 17.48 -5.28
CA LEU A 72 -3.60 17.30 -3.86
C LEU A 72 -4.50 16.08 -3.63
N CYS A 73 -4.28 15.42 -2.49
CA CYS A 73 -5.12 14.32 -2.04
C CYS A 73 -6.52 14.78 -1.62
N GLY A 74 -7.52 13.92 -1.83
CA GLY A 74 -8.90 14.20 -1.44
C GLY A 74 -9.17 14.21 0.05
N GLU A 75 -10.43 14.46 0.39
CA GLU A 75 -10.85 14.53 1.79
C GLU A 75 -10.62 13.18 2.50
N ASN A 76 -10.08 13.22 3.72
CA ASN A 76 -9.64 12.06 4.50
C ASN A 76 -8.42 11.30 3.94
N LEU A 77 -7.67 11.89 3.02
CA LEU A 77 -6.39 11.36 2.53
C LEU A 77 -5.23 12.26 2.98
N GLU A 78 -4.06 11.66 3.15
CA GLU A 78 -2.81 12.34 3.47
C GLU A 78 -1.72 11.90 2.50
N CYS A 79 -0.95 12.85 1.97
CA CYS A 79 0.16 12.57 1.06
C CYS A 79 1.37 12.06 1.86
N LYS A 80 1.82 10.82 1.62
CA LYS A 80 2.92 10.18 2.35
C LYS A 80 3.93 9.56 1.41
N LEU A 81 5.22 9.68 1.73
CA LEU A 81 6.29 8.94 1.06
C LEU A 81 6.15 7.45 1.38
N ASP A 82 6.11 6.61 0.35
CA ASP A 82 6.27 5.18 0.56
C ASP A 82 7.74 4.89 0.90
N ARG A 83 7.96 4.18 2.01
CA ARG A 83 9.30 3.74 2.46
C ARG A 83 9.56 2.27 2.10
N SER A 84 8.61 1.63 1.44
CA SER A 84 8.70 0.25 0.96
C SER A 84 9.40 0.25 -0.39
N ASP A 85 10.54 -0.43 -0.45
CA ASP A 85 11.26 -0.82 -1.67
C ASP A 85 11.99 0.28 -2.46
N GLY A 86 12.96 0.93 -1.79
CA GLY A 86 14.12 1.47 -2.48
C GLY A 86 15.10 0.37 -2.87
N ALA A 87 14.73 -0.47 -3.84
CA ALA A 87 15.71 -1.18 -4.65
C ALA A 87 16.22 -0.18 -5.71
N ASP A 88 17.50 0.16 -5.65
CA ASP A 88 18.26 0.90 -6.67
C ASP A 88 17.74 2.30 -7.08
N GLY A 89 18.06 3.32 -6.27
CA GLY A 89 18.30 4.68 -6.78
C GLY A 89 17.12 5.50 -7.31
N GLU A 90 15.88 4.99 -7.25
CA GLU A 90 14.68 5.76 -7.58
C GLU A 90 14.26 6.65 -6.39
N GLU A 91 13.94 7.92 -6.64
CA GLU A 91 13.44 8.84 -5.62
C GLU A 91 12.06 8.33 -5.13
N PRO A 92 11.85 8.18 -3.81
CA PRO A 92 10.57 7.67 -3.29
C PRO A 92 9.43 8.62 -3.64
N GLU A 93 8.43 8.10 -4.35
CA GLU A 93 7.23 8.86 -4.72
C GLU A 93 6.25 8.94 -3.54
N ALA A 94 5.63 10.10 -3.35
CA ALA A 94 4.59 10.28 -2.35
C ALA A 94 3.22 9.90 -2.92
N GLN A 95 2.42 9.19 -2.13
CA GLN A 95 1.08 8.73 -2.50
C GLN A 95 0.03 9.14 -1.46
N CYS A 96 -1.21 9.29 -1.93
CA CYS A 96 -2.34 9.56 -1.06
C CYS A 96 -2.73 8.31 -0.27
N VAL A 97 -2.71 8.41 1.05
CA VAL A 97 -3.06 7.31 1.98
C VAL A 97 -4.27 7.71 2.82
N CYS A 98 -5.24 6.81 2.99
CA CYS A 98 -6.43 7.13 3.77
C CYS A 98 -6.09 7.30 5.26
N LEU A 99 -6.55 8.40 5.85
CA LEU A 99 -6.32 8.74 7.26
C LEU A 99 -6.97 7.74 8.22
N SER A 100 -8.02 7.04 7.79
CA SER A 100 -8.74 6.10 8.63
C SER A 100 -8.96 4.79 7.91
N GLN A 101 -8.18 3.77 8.27
CA GLN A 101 -8.39 2.38 7.87
C GLN A 101 -9.54 1.70 8.65
N LYS A 102 -10.46 2.51 9.21
CA LYS A 102 -11.64 2.02 9.90
C LYS A 102 -12.67 1.59 8.86
N PRO A 103 -13.12 0.34 8.89
CA PRO A 103 -13.86 -0.18 7.79
C PRO A 103 -15.38 -0.04 8.09
N LEU A 104 -16.21 0.12 7.05
CA LEU A 104 -17.57 0.68 7.10
C LEU A 104 -18.58 -0.20 6.36
N CYS A 105 -19.83 -0.28 6.83
CA CYS A 105 -20.91 -0.99 6.12
C CYS A 105 -21.81 0.02 5.39
N GLY A 106 -22.05 -0.21 4.10
CA GLY A 106 -22.99 0.55 3.29
C GLY A 106 -24.40 -0.03 3.30
N SER A 107 -25.38 0.80 2.97
CA SER A 107 -26.78 0.40 2.77
C SER A 107 -26.99 -0.52 1.58
N ASP A 108 -26.00 -0.62 0.70
CA ASP A 108 -25.93 -1.56 -0.41
C ASP A 108 -25.45 -2.97 0.02
N GLY A 109 -25.31 -3.21 1.32
CA GLY A 109 -24.82 -4.49 1.87
C GLY A 109 -23.34 -4.74 1.62
N GLN A 110 -22.62 -3.78 1.04
CA GLN A 110 -21.19 -3.87 0.84
C GLN A 110 -20.44 -3.32 2.04
N THR A 111 -19.25 -3.87 2.23
CA THR A 111 -18.34 -3.46 3.29
C THR A 111 -17.12 -2.79 2.67
N TYR A 112 -16.83 -1.57 3.11
CA TYR A 112 -15.76 -0.71 2.61
C TYR A 112 -14.59 -0.75 3.59
N MET A 113 -13.37 -1.00 3.09
CA MET A 113 -12.18 -1.15 3.94
C MET A 113 -11.80 0.12 4.71
N ASN A 114 -12.21 1.29 4.23
CA ASN A 114 -11.95 2.57 4.86
C ASN A 114 -12.98 3.63 4.42
N THR A 115 -12.93 4.82 5.04
CA THR A 115 -13.83 5.92 4.67
C THR A 115 -13.60 6.46 3.26
N CYS A 116 -12.39 6.32 2.71
CA CYS A 116 -12.04 6.84 1.39
C CYS A 116 -12.73 6.02 0.30
N LYS A 117 -12.65 4.68 0.39
CA LYS A 117 -13.34 3.77 -0.54
C LYS A 117 -14.86 3.85 -0.46
N TYR A 118 -15.42 4.09 0.72
CA TYR A 118 -16.85 4.36 0.86
C TYR A 118 -17.26 5.62 0.09
N LYS A 119 -16.53 6.73 0.26
CA LYS A 119 -16.82 8.00 -0.43
C LYS A 119 -16.67 7.88 -1.96
N GLU A 120 -15.65 7.15 -2.41
CA GLU A 120 -15.45 6.86 -3.83
C GLU A 120 -16.68 6.16 -4.42
N ALA A 121 -17.17 5.09 -3.77
CA ALA A 121 -18.33 4.33 -4.23
C ALA A 121 -19.65 5.11 -4.13
N ALA A 122 -19.82 5.90 -3.05
CA ALA A 122 -21.00 6.74 -2.85
C ALA A 122 -21.11 7.85 -3.92
N THR A 123 -19.97 8.34 -4.44
CA THR A 123 -19.93 9.37 -5.49
C THR A 123 -20.29 8.82 -6.88
N VAL A 124 -20.01 7.54 -7.14
CA VAL A 124 -20.25 6.90 -8.45
C VAL A 124 -21.71 6.50 -8.66
N LYS A 125 -22.44 6.14 -7.60
CA LYS A 125 -23.84 5.69 -7.69
C LYS A 125 -24.79 6.89 -7.69
N SER A 126 -25.15 7.39 -8.87
CA SER A 126 -26.01 8.57 -9.03
C SER A 126 -27.50 8.35 -8.71
N PHE A 127 -27.97 7.10 -8.64
CA PHE A 127 -29.40 6.78 -8.44
C PHE A 127 -29.75 6.23 -7.06
N GLU A 128 -28.76 5.74 -6.30
CA GLU A 128 -28.98 5.20 -4.96
C GLU A 128 -27.81 5.60 -4.07
N LYS A 129 -28.04 6.65 -3.25
CA LYS A 129 -27.03 7.19 -2.34
C LYS A 129 -26.70 6.14 -1.28
N VAL A 130 -25.51 5.54 -1.38
CA VAL A 130 -25.02 4.62 -0.35
C VAL A 130 -24.91 5.40 0.96
N THR A 131 -25.55 4.88 2.01
CA THR A 131 -25.50 5.45 3.36
C THR A 131 -24.82 4.48 4.32
N LEU A 132 -24.22 4.99 5.39
CA LEU A 132 -23.60 4.14 6.40
C LEU A 132 -24.68 3.43 7.23
N VAL A 133 -24.61 2.11 7.26
CA VAL A 133 -25.46 1.29 8.14
C VAL A 133 -24.68 1.00 9.42
N LEU A 134 -25.23 1.41 10.55
CA LEU A 134 -24.76 1.01 11.89
C LEU A 134 -25.12 -0.47 12.15
N ARG A 135 -24.43 -1.38 11.45
CA ARG A 135 -24.32 -2.79 11.83
C ARG A 135 -22.93 -3.04 12.39
N ASN A 136 -22.79 -4.09 13.19
CA ASN A 136 -21.47 -4.61 13.56
C ASN A 136 -20.81 -5.10 12.28
N VAL A 137 -19.89 -4.28 11.74
CA VAL A 137 -19.37 -4.44 10.38
C VAL A 137 -18.46 -5.65 10.31
N SER A 138 -18.91 -6.78 9.76
CA SER A 138 -18.12 -8.00 9.64
C SER A 138 -17.42 -8.17 8.29
N TYR A 139 -16.27 -8.86 8.29
CA TYR A 139 -15.38 -9.09 7.16
C TYR A 139 -15.01 -10.55 7.07
N PHE A 140 -15.11 -11.09 5.87
CA PHE A 140 -14.51 -12.38 5.56
C PHE A 140 -12.98 -12.30 5.76
N PRO A 141 -12.30 -13.35 6.23
CA PRO A 141 -10.85 -13.30 6.43
C PRO A 141 -10.10 -13.14 5.11
N ILE A 142 -9.18 -12.19 5.05
CA ILE A 142 -8.34 -11.92 3.87
C ILE A 142 -6.88 -12.03 4.28
N ILE A 143 -6.10 -12.82 3.54
CA ILE A 143 -4.64 -12.89 3.72
C ILE A 143 -4.04 -11.72 2.96
N LYS A 144 -3.47 -10.75 3.70
CA LYS A 144 -2.80 -9.57 3.17
C LYS A 144 -1.37 -9.90 2.74
N VAL A 145 -0.67 -10.66 3.59
CA VAL A 145 0.68 -11.15 3.31
C VAL A 145 0.67 -12.67 3.46
N PRO A 146 0.77 -13.43 2.34
CA PRO A 146 0.86 -14.88 2.40
C PRO A 146 2.27 -15.31 2.86
N PRO A 147 2.41 -16.52 3.41
CA PRO A 147 3.74 -17.05 3.71
C PRO A 147 4.57 -17.22 2.43
N HIS A 148 5.87 -16.98 2.54
CA HIS A 148 6.82 -17.10 1.44
C HIS A 148 7.61 -18.40 1.50
N ASN A 149 8.02 -18.91 0.35
CA ASN A 149 8.86 -20.10 0.25
C ASN A 149 10.24 -19.81 0.86
N LEU A 150 10.79 -20.79 1.58
CA LEU A 150 12.10 -20.69 2.24
C LEU A 150 12.98 -21.89 1.90
N VAL A 151 14.28 -21.64 1.73
CA VAL A 151 15.30 -22.69 1.57
C VAL A 151 16.47 -22.39 2.48
N ASN A 152 16.67 -23.24 3.50
CA ASN A 152 17.70 -23.03 4.52
C ASN A 152 18.53 -24.30 4.76
N ALA A 153 19.63 -24.16 5.50
CA ALA A 153 20.45 -25.29 5.92
C ALA A 153 19.91 -25.98 7.18
N THR A 154 20.25 -27.25 7.33
CA THR A 154 19.97 -28.02 8.55
C THR A 154 20.56 -27.32 9.79
N GLY A 155 19.80 -27.28 10.89
CA GLY A 155 20.16 -26.62 12.14
C GLY A 155 19.80 -25.13 12.21
N SER A 156 19.23 -24.55 11.15
CA SER A 156 18.78 -23.16 11.17
C SER A 156 17.45 -22.98 11.93
N SER A 157 17.23 -21.77 12.44
CA SER A 157 15.91 -21.35 12.94
C SER A 157 15.20 -20.56 11.83
N ILE A 158 13.96 -20.92 11.53
CA ILE A 158 13.16 -20.32 10.45
C ILE A 158 11.80 -19.87 10.98
N ALA A 159 11.20 -18.89 10.30
CA ALA A 159 9.86 -18.43 10.61
C ALA A 159 9.07 -18.11 9.34
N PHE A 160 7.84 -18.63 9.24
CA PHE A 160 6.86 -18.20 8.25
C PHE A 160 5.99 -17.10 8.84
N LEU A 161 5.63 -16.10 8.04
CA LEU A 161 4.69 -15.04 8.38
C LEU A 161 3.39 -15.21 7.59
N CYS A 162 2.25 -15.01 8.24
CA CYS A 162 0.95 -14.89 7.59
C CYS A 162 0.19 -13.72 8.22
N GLU A 163 -0.11 -12.71 7.43
CA GLU A 163 -0.86 -11.53 7.88
C GLU A 163 -2.28 -11.54 7.34
N VAL A 164 -3.24 -11.40 8.24
CA VAL A 164 -4.65 -11.59 7.98
C VAL A 164 -5.42 -10.37 8.45
N PHE A 165 -6.32 -9.88 7.61
CA PHE A 165 -7.33 -8.90 7.99
C PHE A 165 -8.69 -9.59 8.13
N ALA A 166 -9.32 -9.48 9.30
CA ALA A 166 -10.64 -10.06 9.55
C ALA A 166 -11.35 -9.40 10.73
N PHE A 167 -12.67 -9.22 10.64
CA PHE A 167 -13.48 -8.88 11.80
C PHE A 167 -14.83 -9.64 11.80
N PRO A 168 -15.20 -10.32 12.90
CA PRO A 168 -14.42 -10.57 14.10
C PRO A 168 -13.05 -11.19 13.80
N MET A 169 -12.06 -10.94 14.67
CA MET A 169 -10.68 -11.38 14.44
C MET A 169 -10.66 -12.88 14.12
N ALA A 170 -9.93 -13.23 13.06
CA ALA A 170 -9.83 -14.60 12.63
C ALA A 170 -8.94 -15.41 13.59
N LEU A 171 -9.26 -16.69 13.73
CA LEU A 171 -8.32 -17.68 14.24
C LEU A 171 -7.39 -18.10 13.09
N VAL A 172 -6.09 -18.09 13.31
CA VAL A 172 -5.09 -18.56 12.34
C VAL A 172 -4.51 -19.88 12.81
N GLU A 173 -4.62 -20.89 11.97
CA GLU A 173 -4.06 -22.23 12.17
C GLU A 173 -2.97 -22.50 11.13
N TRP A 174 -1.92 -23.20 11.55
CA TRP A 174 -0.87 -23.69 10.65
C TRP A 174 -0.96 -25.20 10.50
N ARG A 175 -0.78 -25.68 9.27
CA ARG A 175 -0.72 -27.12 8.96
C ARG A 175 0.46 -27.42 8.05
N LYS A 176 0.96 -28.64 8.12
CA LYS A 176 1.93 -29.18 7.16
C LYS A 176 1.22 -30.22 6.29
N ASP A 177 1.37 -30.12 4.98
CA ASP A 177 0.76 -31.07 4.05
C ASP A 177 1.19 -32.50 4.33
N GLY A 178 0.24 -33.42 4.24
CA GLY A 178 0.44 -34.82 4.62
C GLY A 178 0.33 -35.10 6.13
N LYS A 179 0.15 -34.08 6.98
CA LYS A 179 -0.21 -34.22 8.39
C LYS A 179 -1.57 -33.57 8.65
N GLU A 180 -2.48 -34.28 9.31
CA GLU A 180 -3.80 -33.73 9.68
C GLU A 180 -3.77 -32.83 10.92
N VAL A 181 -2.65 -32.84 11.65
CA VAL A 181 -2.46 -32.14 12.92
C VAL A 181 -2.21 -30.65 12.70
N ILE A 182 -2.86 -29.81 13.53
CA ILE A 182 -2.60 -28.37 13.61
C ILE A 182 -1.28 -28.15 14.36
N LEU A 183 -0.37 -27.37 13.78
CA LEU A 183 0.90 -27.02 14.41
C LEU A 183 0.69 -26.03 15.57
N PRO A 184 1.51 -26.10 16.64
CA PRO A 184 2.71 -26.92 16.78
C PRO A 184 2.46 -28.40 17.11
N GLY A 185 1.23 -28.78 17.49
CA GLY A 185 0.95 -30.15 17.94
C GLY A 185 1.77 -30.52 19.18
N ASP A 186 2.35 -31.72 19.18
CA ASP A 186 3.25 -32.22 20.24
C ASP A 186 4.74 -32.00 19.93
N ASP A 187 5.04 -31.17 18.94
CA ASP A 187 6.39 -30.95 18.44
C ASP A 187 7.08 -29.82 19.24
N PRO A 188 8.15 -30.13 20.02
CA PRO A 188 8.79 -29.14 20.89
C PRO A 188 9.68 -28.15 20.13
N HIS A 189 10.10 -28.44 18.90
CA HIS A 189 10.94 -27.53 18.12
C HIS A 189 10.11 -26.64 17.17
N VAL A 190 8.78 -26.78 17.18
CA VAL A 190 7.85 -25.95 16.44
C VAL A 190 7.05 -25.07 17.41
N SER A 191 6.90 -23.79 17.08
CA SER A 191 6.01 -22.90 17.83
C SER A 191 5.18 -22.01 16.92
N VAL A 192 3.97 -21.67 17.37
CA VAL A 192 3.08 -20.74 16.67
C VAL A 192 2.77 -19.58 17.59
N GLN A 193 2.96 -18.36 17.09
CA GLN A 193 2.59 -17.13 17.80
C GLN A 193 1.67 -16.30 16.94
N SER A 194 0.60 -15.77 17.52
CA SER A 194 -0.32 -14.87 16.83
C SER A 194 -0.51 -13.60 17.65
N ARG A 195 -0.33 -12.43 17.04
CA ARG A 195 -0.51 -11.12 17.68
C ARG A 195 -1.29 -10.18 16.77
N GLY A 196 -2.02 -9.24 17.38
CA GLY A 196 -2.66 -8.18 16.61
C GLY A 196 -1.64 -7.46 15.73
N GLY A 197 -2.02 -7.23 14.47
CA GLY A 197 -1.21 -6.52 13.49
C GLY A 197 -1.12 -5.02 13.77
N PRO A 198 -0.38 -4.27 12.94
CA PRO A 198 -0.20 -2.84 13.11
C PRO A 198 -1.51 -2.05 12.97
N GLN A 199 -2.46 -2.55 12.16
CA GLN A 199 -3.77 -1.91 11.99
C GLN A 199 -4.90 -2.64 12.73
N LYS A 200 -6.01 -1.95 12.92
CA LYS A 200 -7.20 -2.50 13.55
C LYS A 200 -7.74 -3.67 12.72
N TYR A 201 -8.04 -4.79 13.37
CA TYR A 201 -8.56 -6.01 12.74
C TYR A 201 -7.54 -6.80 11.91
N GLU A 202 -6.27 -6.41 11.98
CA GLU A 202 -5.17 -7.22 11.49
C GLU A 202 -4.67 -8.18 12.58
N LEU A 203 -4.21 -9.33 12.13
CA LEU A 203 -3.59 -10.37 12.92
C LEU A 203 -2.40 -10.90 12.13
N SER A 204 -1.22 -10.86 12.75
CA SER A 204 -0.01 -11.46 12.20
C SER A 204 0.27 -12.74 12.97
N SER A 205 0.47 -13.83 12.24
CA SER A 205 0.78 -15.15 12.79
C SER A 205 2.14 -15.63 12.26
N TRP A 206 2.95 -16.13 13.17
CA TRP A 206 4.27 -16.66 12.90
C TRP A 206 4.34 -18.14 13.27
N LEU A 207 4.78 -18.96 12.31
CA LEU A 207 5.16 -20.36 12.56
C LEU A 207 6.69 -20.44 12.58
N GLN A 208 7.26 -20.71 13.75
CA GLN A 208 8.69 -20.84 13.94
C GLN A 208 9.10 -22.31 14.07
N ILE A 209 10.20 -22.68 13.42
CA ILE A 209 10.81 -24.02 13.51
C ILE A 209 12.26 -23.81 13.89
N GLU A 210 12.65 -24.35 15.05
CA GLU A 210 14.02 -24.33 15.56
C GLU A 210 14.77 -25.59 15.14
N GLU A 211 16.09 -25.47 15.02
CA GLU A 211 17.00 -26.56 14.64
C GLU A 211 16.51 -27.39 13.43
N ALA A 212 16.09 -26.69 12.36
CA ALA A 212 15.39 -27.29 11.24
C ALA A 212 16.14 -28.50 10.64
N SER A 213 15.42 -29.58 10.40
CA SER A 213 15.91 -30.83 9.84
C SER A 213 15.39 -31.07 8.43
N GLN A 214 15.96 -32.03 7.70
CA GLN A 214 15.42 -32.43 6.39
C GLN A 214 13.97 -32.90 6.46
N MET A 215 13.53 -33.46 7.59
CA MET A 215 12.16 -33.93 7.83
C MET A 215 11.16 -32.78 7.92
N ASP A 216 11.63 -31.56 8.18
CA ASP A 216 10.81 -30.35 8.21
C ASP A 216 10.47 -29.85 6.80
N SER A 217 11.24 -30.25 5.78
CA SER A 217 10.90 -29.93 4.40
C SER A 217 9.47 -30.36 4.04
N GLY A 218 8.78 -29.53 3.27
CA GLY A 218 7.40 -29.77 2.86
C GLY A 218 6.60 -28.49 2.66
N THR A 219 5.31 -28.64 2.39
CA THR A 219 4.40 -27.52 2.19
C THR A 219 3.68 -27.18 3.48
N TYR A 220 3.76 -25.92 3.90
CA TYR A 220 3.08 -25.37 5.06
C TYR A 220 1.90 -24.51 4.60
N ARG A 221 0.78 -24.60 5.31
CA ARG A 221 -0.46 -23.87 5.01
C ARG A 221 -0.89 -23.04 6.21
N CYS A 222 -1.07 -21.74 5.98
CA CYS A 222 -1.77 -20.85 6.90
C CYS A 222 -3.26 -20.87 6.55
N ILE A 223 -4.12 -21.06 7.54
CA ILE A 223 -5.58 -21.09 7.39
C ILE A 223 -6.18 -20.08 8.36
N ALA A 224 -6.86 -19.07 7.83
CA ALA A 224 -7.54 -18.06 8.64
C ALA A 224 -9.05 -18.29 8.61
N ARG A 225 -9.69 -18.34 9.79
CA ARG A 225 -11.12 -18.62 9.95
C ARG A 225 -11.81 -17.63 10.87
N ASN A 226 -12.99 -17.17 10.49
CA ASN A 226 -13.94 -16.53 11.39
C ASN A 226 -15.37 -17.01 11.11
N GLU A 227 -16.36 -16.36 11.73
CA GLU A 227 -17.78 -16.71 11.57
C GLU A 227 -18.32 -16.56 10.13
N LEU A 228 -17.65 -15.79 9.26
CA LEU A 228 -18.05 -15.58 7.88
C LEU A 228 -17.45 -16.64 6.94
N GLY A 229 -16.37 -17.31 7.35
CA GLY A 229 -15.77 -18.40 6.59
C GLY A 229 -14.27 -18.51 6.80
N HIS A 230 -13.56 -18.98 5.76
CA HIS A 230 -12.13 -19.24 5.85
C HIS A 230 -11.40 -19.04 4.52
N VAL A 231 -10.11 -18.69 4.62
CA VAL A 231 -9.17 -18.55 3.51
C VAL A 231 -7.86 -19.25 3.87
N SER A 232 -7.08 -19.66 2.88
CA SER A 232 -5.78 -20.28 3.11
C SER A 232 -4.74 -19.90 2.07
N ALA A 233 -3.47 -19.88 2.48
CA ALA A 233 -2.31 -19.72 1.61
C ALA A 233 -1.21 -20.70 2.01
N THR A 234 -0.31 -21.03 1.07
CA THR A 234 0.72 -22.07 1.24
C THR A 234 2.11 -21.56 0.94
N ALA A 235 3.12 -22.10 1.61
CA ALA A 235 4.54 -21.90 1.35
C ALA A 235 5.31 -23.23 1.40
N ILE A 236 6.41 -23.32 0.67
CA ILE A 236 7.28 -24.49 0.61
C ILE A 236 8.54 -24.24 1.44
N LEU A 237 8.89 -25.20 2.30
CA LEU A 237 10.16 -25.26 2.99
C LEU A 237 11.08 -26.31 2.34
N GLY A 238 12.29 -25.91 1.97
CA GLY A 238 13.40 -26.81 1.66
C GLY A 238 14.51 -26.71 2.71
N VAL A 239 14.87 -27.83 3.35
CA VAL A 239 16.01 -27.88 4.27
C VAL A 239 17.16 -28.68 3.65
N LEU A 240 18.27 -28.01 3.40
CA LEU A 240 19.46 -28.60 2.81
C LEU A 240 20.30 -29.35 3.85
N PRO A 241 20.87 -30.51 3.51
CA PRO A 241 21.74 -31.27 4.40
C PRO A 241 22.98 -30.45 4.82
N PRO A 242 23.54 -30.70 6.02
CA PRO A 242 24.75 -30.04 6.46
C PRO A 242 25.92 -30.40 5.52
N GLY A 243 26.71 -29.40 5.14
CA GLY A 243 28.00 -29.62 4.46
C GLY A 243 27.97 -29.78 2.93
N LYS A 244 26.84 -29.60 2.25
CA LYS A 244 26.84 -29.49 0.77
C LYS A 244 26.92 -28.02 0.35
N ARG A 245 28.11 -27.58 -0.07
CA ARG A 245 28.28 -26.37 -0.88
C ARG A 245 27.60 -26.62 -2.23
N TYR A 246 26.36 -26.16 -2.38
CA TYR A 246 25.73 -26.13 -3.69
C TYR A 246 26.26 -24.90 -4.43
N THR A 247 27.24 -25.11 -5.30
CA THR A 247 27.51 -24.18 -6.40
C THR A 247 26.25 -24.10 -7.25
N LEU A 248 25.55 -22.97 -7.20
CA LEU A 248 24.53 -22.62 -8.19
C LEU A 248 25.24 -22.49 -9.55
N SER A 249 25.39 -23.62 -10.24
CA SER A 249 25.80 -23.63 -11.63
C SER A 249 24.55 -23.53 -12.48
N CYS A 250 24.31 -22.36 -13.07
CA CYS A 250 23.39 -22.20 -14.19
C CYS A 250 23.95 -22.98 -15.38
N ASN A 251 23.73 -24.30 -15.45
CA ASN A 251 23.88 -25.07 -16.68
C ASN A 251 23.18 -26.42 -16.53
N GLY A 252 22.11 -26.62 -17.31
CA GLY A 252 21.46 -27.92 -17.44
C GLY A 252 19.95 -27.87 -17.71
N LEU A 253 19.48 -26.99 -18.59
CA LEU A 253 18.30 -27.31 -19.39
C LEU A 253 18.80 -28.16 -20.54
N GLN A 254 18.32 -29.41 -20.60
CA GLN A 254 18.58 -30.35 -21.66
C GLN A 254 17.82 -29.97 -22.94
#